data_AF-A0A6G1FZA8-F1
#
_entry.id   AF-A0A6G1FZA8-F1
#
_cell.length_a   1.000
_cell.length_b   1.000
_cell.length_c   1.000
_cell.angle_alpha   90.00
_cell.angle_beta   90.00
_cell.angle_gamma   90.00
#
_symmetry.space_group_name_H-M   'P 1'
#
loop_
_entity.id
_entity.type
_entity.pdbx_description
1 polymer ?
#
loop_
_entity_poly.entity_id
_entity_poly.type
_entity_poly.pdbx_seq_one_letter_code
_entity_poly.pdbx_strand_id
1 'polypeptide(L)'
;MVRGHHGLHHHLAPGIPPINTNISGKRPAGGPLSAGASSPPAKKQTKWAPEEDALNIELRRSGMKWDDIAERLPGRSAISCRLRYQNYSEKRPEWDEERKNKLARLYARFRKDMFDIPAKEMGLPWRAVESMLWHMGHEEIAQRANAP
;
A
#
# COMPACT_ATOMS: atom_id res chain seq x y z
N MET A 1 -66.36 -9.32 -2.89
CA MET A 1 -65.91 -8.22 -2.00
C MET A 1 -64.72 -7.50 -2.63
N VAL A 2 -64.94 -6.26 -3.10
CA VAL A 2 -64.12 -5.02 -2.96
C VAL A 2 -62.58 -5.16 -2.81
N ARG A 3 -61.80 -4.74 -3.82
CA ARG A 3 -61.26 -3.38 -4.11
C ARG A 3 -60.10 -2.94 -3.19
N GLY A 4 -58.99 -2.53 -3.79
CA GLY A 4 -57.95 -1.75 -3.12
C GLY A 4 -56.65 -1.57 -3.91
N HIS A 5 -56.70 -0.89 -5.05
CA HIS A 5 -55.54 -0.28 -5.70
C HIS A 5 -54.85 0.72 -4.76
N HIS A 6 -53.53 0.67 -4.62
CA HIS A 6 -52.72 1.87 -4.38
C HIS A 6 -51.35 1.70 -5.06
N GLY A 7 -51.24 2.27 -6.25
CA GLY A 7 -49.97 2.70 -6.80
C GLY A 7 -49.53 3.98 -6.09
N LEU A 8 -48.25 4.08 -5.76
CA LEU A 8 -47.61 5.35 -5.48
C LEU A 8 -46.34 5.41 -6.33
N HIS A 9 -46.45 6.24 -7.36
CA HIS A 9 -45.37 6.65 -8.23
C HIS A 9 -44.34 7.40 -7.38
N HIS A 10 -43.07 7.01 -7.45
CA HIS A 10 -42.00 7.89 -6.97
C HIS A 10 -41.63 8.84 -8.11
N HIS A 11 -42.12 10.05 -7.95
CA HIS A 11 -41.98 11.17 -8.87
C HIS A 11 -40.51 11.61 -8.93
N LEU A 12 -39.98 11.70 -10.15
CA LEU A 12 -38.71 12.36 -10.46
C LEU A 12 -38.74 13.82 -9.97
N ALA A 13 -37.75 14.19 -9.15
CA ALA A 13 -37.49 15.57 -8.82
C ALA A 13 -36.82 16.29 -10.02
N PRO A 14 -37.21 17.54 -10.33
CA PRO A 14 -36.73 18.29 -11.48
C PRO A 14 -35.30 18.82 -11.28
N GLY A 15 -34.54 18.82 -12.37
CA GLY A 15 -33.13 19.20 -12.44
C GLY A 15 -32.85 20.64 -12.05
N ILE A 16 -31.75 20.81 -11.31
CA ILE A 16 -31.10 22.09 -11.06
C ILE A 16 -29.97 22.21 -12.10
N PRO A 17 -29.95 23.26 -12.94
CA PRO A 17 -28.91 23.44 -13.95
C PRO A 17 -27.57 23.90 -13.31
N PRO A 18 -26.42 23.56 -13.91
CA PRO A 18 -25.13 24.01 -13.40
C PRO A 18 -24.93 25.52 -13.61
N ILE A 19 -24.43 26.18 -12.57
CA ILE A 19 -23.91 27.55 -12.61
C ILE A 19 -22.78 27.61 -13.65
N ASN A 20 -23.01 28.36 -14.72
CA ASN A 20 -22.01 28.76 -15.70
C ASN A 20 -21.41 30.10 -15.25
N THR A 21 -20.26 30.07 -14.60
CA THR A 21 -19.47 31.28 -14.31
C THR A 21 -18.50 31.54 -15.45
N ASN A 22 -19.02 32.01 -16.57
CA ASN A 22 -18.20 32.67 -17.59
C ASN A 22 -18.03 34.14 -17.18
N ILE A 23 -16.95 34.45 -16.47
CA ILE A 23 -16.53 35.83 -16.20
C ILE A 23 -15.61 36.26 -17.33
N SER A 24 -16.14 37.17 -18.13
CA SER A 24 -15.51 37.82 -19.27
C SER A 24 -14.22 38.57 -18.88
N GLY A 25 -13.17 38.37 -19.67
CA GLY A 25 -11.94 39.16 -19.64
C GLY A 25 -11.31 39.19 -21.03
N LYS A 26 -11.92 39.93 -21.97
CA LYS A 26 -11.29 40.29 -23.25
C LYS A 26 -10.24 41.38 -23.03
N ARG A 27 -9.04 41.23 -23.61
CA ARG A 27 -8.37 42.20 -24.51
C ARG A 27 -7.11 41.58 -25.16
N PRO A 28 -6.63 42.13 -26.29
CA PRO A 28 -6.01 41.36 -27.38
C PRO A 28 -4.53 41.71 -27.65
N ALA A 29 -4.00 41.09 -28.71
CA ALA A 29 -2.87 41.48 -29.57
C ALA A 29 -1.56 40.66 -29.44
N GLY A 30 -1.41 39.70 -30.36
CA GLY A 30 -0.33 39.64 -31.35
C GLY A 30 1.14 39.72 -30.90
N GLY A 31 1.86 38.61 -31.10
CA GLY A 31 3.33 38.55 -31.21
C GLY A 31 3.81 37.11 -31.43
N PRO A 32 4.76 36.82 -32.34
CA PRO A 32 4.94 35.48 -32.91
C PRO A 32 5.86 34.56 -32.08
N LEU A 33 5.50 33.26 -32.13
CA LEU A 33 6.32 32.05 -32.14
C LEU A 33 7.72 32.13 -31.49
N SER A 34 7.88 31.46 -30.34
CA SER A 34 9.12 30.78 -30.01
C SER A 34 8.82 29.38 -29.47
N ALA A 35 9.50 28.41 -30.09
CA ALA A 35 9.33 26.98 -29.88
C ALA A 35 9.98 26.50 -28.58
N GLY A 36 9.44 25.43 -28.01
CA GLY A 36 10.20 24.54 -27.12
C GLY A 36 9.57 24.26 -25.77
N ALA A 37 8.61 23.33 -25.74
CA ALA A 37 8.47 22.24 -24.77
C ALA A 37 7.03 21.72 -24.79
N SER A 38 6.74 20.85 -25.76
CA SER A 38 5.49 20.08 -25.81
C SER A 38 5.41 19.12 -24.62
N SER A 39 4.90 19.58 -23.48
CA SER A 39 4.31 18.68 -22.50
C SER A 39 2.89 18.36 -22.98
N PRO A 40 2.56 17.09 -23.30
CA PRO A 40 1.19 16.75 -23.64
C PRO A 40 0.27 17.05 -22.44
N PRO A 41 -1.00 17.44 -22.69
CA PRO A 41 -1.94 17.76 -21.62
C PRO A 41 -2.06 16.56 -20.68
N ALA A 42 -1.98 16.83 -19.37
CA ALA A 42 -2.00 15.84 -18.30
C ALA A 42 -3.20 14.89 -18.44
N LYS A 43 -2.99 13.77 -19.15
CA LYS A 43 -3.89 12.63 -19.14
C LYS A 43 -3.93 12.17 -17.69
N LYS A 44 -5.12 12.08 -17.10
CA LYS A 44 -5.32 11.47 -15.78
C LYS A 44 -4.75 10.06 -15.81
N GLN A 45 -3.49 9.89 -15.40
CA GLN A 45 -2.81 8.60 -15.41
C GLN A 45 -3.30 7.78 -14.21
N THR A 46 -4.39 7.05 -14.42
CA THR A 46 -5.02 6.24 -13.36
C THR A 46 -4.23 4.98 -13.03
N LYS A 47 -3.38 4.49 -13.95
CA LYS A 47 -2.63 3.24 -13.79
C LYS A 47 -1.16 3.53 -13.53
N TRP A 48 -0.61 2.97 -12.44
CA TRP A 48 0.82 3.01 -12.12
C TRP A 48 1.58 1.96 -12.94
N ALA A 49 2.61 2.39 -13.66
CA ALA A 49 3.55 1.46 -14.28
C ALA A 49 4.46 0.83 -13.20
N PRO A 50 4.91 -0.42 -13.38
CA PRO A 50 5.80 -1.08 -12.42
C PRO A 50 7.15 -0.35 -12.28
N GLU A 51 7.63 0.30 -13.33
CA GLU A 51 8.87 1.09 -13.31
C GLU A 51 8.70 2.36 -12.46
N GLU A 52 7.57 3.07 -12.60
CA GLU A 52 7.24 4.24 -11.79
C GLU A 52 7.04 3.86 -10.31
N ASP A 53 6.41 2.71 -10.06
CA ASP A 53 6.19 2.17 -8.71
C ASP A 53 7.53 1.85 -8.03
N ALA A 54 8.43 1.14 -8.73
CA ALA A 54 9.76 0.82 -8.23
C ALA A 54 10.56 2.08 -7.91
N LEU A 55 10.55 3.07 -8.82
CA LEU A 55 11.25 4.34 -8.62
C LEU A 55 10.66 5.14 -7.44
N ASN A 56 9.33 5.17 -7.28
CA ASN A 56 8.68 5.80 -6.14
C ASN A 56 9.13 5.19 -4.80
N ILE A 57 9.19 3.85 -4.74
CA ILE A 57 9.62 3.11 -3.56
C ILE A 57 11.10 3.38 -3.26
N GLU A 58 11.97 3.31 -4.27
CA GLU A 58 13.40 3.54 -4.13
C GLU A 58 13.71 4.95 -3.62
N LEU A 59 13.14 5.97 -4.26
CA LEU A 59 13.36 7.36 -3.86
C LEU A 59 12.80 7.65 -2.47
N ARG A 60 11.69 7.01 -2.09
CA ARG A 60 11.18 7.17 -0.74
C ARG A 60 12.07 6.48 0.30
N ARG A 61 12.61 5.31 -0.02
CA ARG A 61 13.57 4.58 0.83
C ARG A 61 14.88 5.35 1.02
N SER A 62 15.31 6.16 0.05
CA SER A 62 16.47 7.04 0.20
C SER A 62 16.20 8.29 1.05
N GLY A 63 14.97 8.47 1.56
CA GLY A 63 14.60 9.57 2.45
C GLY A 63 14.12 10.84 1.73
N MET A 64 13.93 10.78 0.42
CA MET A 64 13.49 11.93 -0.38
C MET A 64 12.07 12.39 -0.01
N LYS A 65 11.81 13.70 -0.07
CA LYS A 65 10.47 14.26 0.18
C LYS A 65 9.56 13.98 -1.02
N TRP A 66 8.25 13.93 -0.77
CA TRP A 66 7.27 13.62 -1.81
C TRP A 66 7.24 14.61 -2.96
N ASP A 67 7.60 15.87 -2.70
CA ASP A 67 7.67 16.93 -3.71
C ASP A 67 8.80 16.63 -4.71
N ASP A 68 10.01 16.42 -4.21
CA ASP A 68 11.18 16.02 -5.02
C ASP A 68 10.98 14.67 -5.76
N ILE A 69 10.22 13.73 -5.16
CA ILE A 69 9.86 12.46 -5.80
C ILE A 69 8.93 12.70 -6.99
N ALA A 70 7.96 13.62 -6.85
CA ALA A 70 7.01 13.93 -7.92
C ALA A 70 7.68 14.63 -9.11
N GLU A 71 8.69 15.46 -8.86
CA GLU A 71 9.51 16.06 -9.93
C GLU A 71 10.25 15.01 -10.77
N ARG A 72 10.61 13.87 -10.15
CA ARG A 72 11.27 12.74 -10.83
C ARG A 72 10.29 11.77 -11.51
N LEU A 73 8.99 11.89 -11.23
CA LEU A 73 7.93 11.06 -11.78
C LEU A 73 6.97 11.93 -12.62
N PRO A 74 7.31 12.23 -13.89
CA PRO A 74 6.53 13.13 -14.71
C PRO A 74 5.08 12.64 -14.86
N GLY A 75 4.12 13.49 -14.49
CA GLY A 75 2.70 13.15 -14.52
C GLY A 75 2.16 12.55 -13.21
N ARG A 76 2.98 12.39 -12.17
CA ARG A 76 2.56 12.05 -10.81
C ARG A 76 2.66 13.27 -9.90
N SER A 77 1.64 13.49 -9.07
CA SER A 77 1.71 14.50 -8.01
C SER A 77 2.32 13.92 -6.74
N ALA A 78 2.86 14.77 -5.87
CA ALA A 78 3.38 14.37 -4.56
C ALA A 78 2.32 13.61 -3.73
N ILE A 79 1.05 14.02 -3.83
CA ILE A 79 -0.08 13.35 -3.18
C ILE A 79 -0.29 11.95 -3.77
N SER A 80 -0.25 11.80 -5.10
CA SER A 80 -0.36 10.50 -5.76
C SER A 80 0.78 9.55 -5.37
N CYS A 81 2.00 10.07 -5.29
CA CYS A 81 3.19 9.35 -4.85
C CYS A 81 3.04 8.83 -3.42
N ARG A 82 2.62 9.69 -2.49
CA ARG A 82 2.38 9.31 -1.09
C ARG A 82 1.29 8.25 -0.96
N LEU A 83 0.15 8.43 -1.64
CA LEU A 83 -0.95 7.45 -1.62
C LEU A 83 -0.52 6.10 -2.19
N ARG A 84 0.30 6.11 -3.25
CA ARG A 84 0.81 4.87 -3.83
C ARG A 84 1.73 4.14 -2.87
N TYR A 85 2.70 4.83 -2.29
CA TYR A 85 3.61 4.25 -1.31
C TYR A 85 2.88 3.76 -0.05
N GLN A 86 1.87 4.50 0.41
CA GLN A 86 1.03 4.10 1.53
C GLN A 86 0.31 2.77 1.23
N ASN A 87 -0.34 2.66 0.07
CA ASN A 87 -0.97 1.40 -0.37
C ASN A 87 0.02 0.25 -0.52
N TYR A 88 1.24 0.54 -0.99
CA TYR A 88 2.32 -0.43 -1.07
C TYR A 88 2.72 -0.92 0.33
N SER A 89 2.90 0.01 1.29
CA SER A 89 3.28 -0.29 2.67
C SER A 89 2.17 -0.98 3.48
N GLU A 90 0.90 -0.76 3.17
CA GLU A 90 -0.20 -1.44 3.86
C GLU A 90 -0.35 -2.90 3.39
N LYS A 91 -0.06 -3.18 2.11
CA LYS A 91 -0.10 -4.53 1.54
C LYS A 91 1.10 -5.39 1.93
N ARG A 92 2.19 -4.76 2.37
CA ARG A 92 3.30 -5.46 3.01
C ARG A 92 3.40 -4.97 4.44
N PRO A 93 2.89 -5.73 5.44
CA PRO A 93 3.41 -5.58 6.78
C PRO A 93 4.88 -6.04 6.77
N GLU A 94 5.76 -5.24 6.17
CA GLU A 94 7.18 -5.27 6.41
C GLU A 94 7.27 -5.14 7.93
N TRP A 95 7.69 -6.21 8.61
CA TRP A 95 7.82 -6.18 10.04
C TRP A 95 8.76 -5.02 10.35
N ASP A 96 8.19 -3.94 10.87
CA ASP A 96 8.99 -2.79 11.25
C ASP A 96 10.11 -3.24 12.20
N GLU A 97 11.26 -2.59 12.14
CA GLU A 97 12.42 -2.95 12.96
C GLU A 97 12.06 -2.99 14.45
N GLU A 98 11.16 -2.12 14.92
CA GLU A 98 10.68 -2.17 16.30
C GLU A 98 9.87 -3.44 16.61
N ARG A 99 9.05 -3.91 15.67
CA ARG A 99 8.27 -5.15 15.81
C ARG A 99 9.18 -6.37 15.78
N LYS A 100 10.19 -6.40 14.90
CA LYS A 100 11.23 -7.44 14.89
C LYS A 100 12.02 -7.44 16.20
N ASN A 101 12.41 -6.27 16.69
CA ASN A 101 13.13 -6.12 17.96
C ASN A 101 12.28 -6.54 19.16
N LYS A 102 10.98 -6.26 19.14
CA LYS A 102 10.05 -6.73 20.17
C LYS A 102 9.91 -8.25 20.13
N LEU A 103 9.78 -8.84 18.94
CA LEU A 103 9.76 -10.29 18.76
C LEU A 103 11.05 -10.95 19.27
N ALA A 104 12.22 -10.42 18.90
CA ALA A 104 13.52 -10.92 19.35
C ALA A 104 13.65 -10.88 20.87
N ARG A 105 13.21 -9.78 21.51
CA ARG A 105 13.20 -9.64 22.98
C ARG A 105 12.28 -10.66 23.65
N LEU A 106 11.07 -10.86 23.11
CA LEU A 106 10.13 -11.84 23.63
C LEU A 106 10.67 -13.26 23.46
N TYR A 107 11.20 -13.58 22.28
CA TYR A 107 11.83 -14.86 22.01
C TYR A 107 12.98 -15.13 22.98
N ALA A 108 13.92 -14.20 23.15
CA ALA A 108 15.04 -14.36 24.08
C ALA A 108 14.57 -14.59 25.53
N ARG A 109 13.46 -13.97 25.94
CA ARG A 109 12.87 -14.10 27.27
C ARG A 109 12.17 -15.45 27.48
N PHE A 110 11.42 -15.92 26.49
CA PHE A 110 10.57 -17.10 26.62
C PHE A 110 11.15 -18.38 26.02
N ARG A 111 12.22 -18.30 25.22
CA ARG A 111 12.79 -19.48 24.52
C ARG A 111 13.13 -20.63 25.45
N LYS A 112 13.63 -20.35 26.65
CA LYS A 112 13.97 -21.40 27.62
C LYS A 112 12.72 -22.19 28.00
N ASP A 113 11.64 -21.52 28.39
CA ASP A 113 10.38 -22.15 28.78
C ASP A 113 9.64 -22.77 27.59
N MET A 114 9.69 -22.14 26.40
CA MET A 114 9.10 -22.68 25.17
C MET A 114 9.72 -24.02 24.78
N PHE A 115 11.04 -24.17 24.96
CA PHE A 115 11.76 -25.39 24.59
C PHE A 115 11.98 -26.35 25.76
N ASP A 116 11.64 -25.99 27.00
CA ASP A 116 11.86 -26.83 28.19
C ASP A 116 11.06 -28.14 28.13
N ILE A 117 9.79 -28.06 27.71
CA ILE A 117 8.90 -29.21 27.58
C ILE A 117 9.42 -30.20 26.52
N PRO A 118 9.62 -29.80 25.24
CA PRO A 118 10.12 -30.73 24.23
C PRO A 118 11.56 -31.23 24.54
N ALA A 119 12.38 -30.42 25.23
CA ALA A 119 13.69 -30.83 25.72
C ALA A 119 13.63 -31.96 26.74
N LYS A 120 12.73 -31.85 27.73
CA LYS A 120 12.49 -32.89 28.73
C LYS A 120 12.00 -34.19 28.09
N GLU A 121 11.04 -34.09 27.17
CA GLU A 121 10.48 -35.26 26.47
C GLU A 121 11.54 -35.97 25.61
N MET A 122 12.44 -35.23 24.97
CA MET A 122 13.51 -35.82 24.16
C MET A 122 14.78 -36.20 24.96
N GLY A 123 14.86 -35.86 26.25
CA GLY A 123 16.06 -36.07 27.06
C GLY A 123 17.29 -35.26 26.58
N LEU A 124 17.06 -34.15 25.88
CA LEU A 124 18.10 -33.31 25.28
C LEU A 124 18.12 -31.92 25.94
N PRO A 125 19.26 -31.20 25.95
CA PRO A 125 19.26 -29.82 26.41
C PRO A 125 18.40 -28.95 25.47
N TRP A 126 17.64 -28.01 26.04
CA TRP A 126 16.75 -27.11 25.27
C TRP A 126 17.43 -26.36 24.13
N ARG A 127 18.73 -26.08 24.27
CA ARG A 127 19.55 -25.47 23.20
C ARG A 127 19.76 -26.39 21.99
N ALA A 128 19.89 -27.70 22.23
CA ALA A 128 19.99 -28.67 21.14
C ALA A 128 18.64 -28.82 20.43
N VAL A 129 17.53 -28.79 21.17
CA VAL A 129 16.18 -28.80 20.60
C VAL A 129 15.90 -27.54 19.79
N GLU A 130 16.24 -26.36 20.33
CA GLU A 130 16.19 -25.08 19.62
C GLU A 130 17.01 -25.18 18.32
N SER A 131 18.29 -25.53 18.41
CA SER A 131 19.16 -25.67 17.23
C SER A 131 18.59 -26.65 16.20
N MET A 132 18.10 -27.80 16.63
CA MET A 132 17.51 -28.80 15.75
C MET A 132 16.26 -28.25 15.03
N LEU A 133 15.40 -27.50 15.74
CA LEU A 133 14.23 -26.87 15.17
C LEU A 133 14.60 -25.82 14.10
N TRP A 134 15.62 -25.01 14.36
CA TRP A 134 16.10 -24.00 13.41
C TRP A 134 16.73 -24.60 12.15
N HIS A 135 17.41 -25.75 12.28
CA HIS A 135 18.04 -26.43 11.13
C HIS A 135 17.06 -27.28 10.32
N MET A 136 16.10 -27.92 10.99
CA MET A 136 15.04 -28.69 10.33
C MET A 136 14.13 -27.75 9.54
N GLY A 137 13.88 -26.54 10.05
CA GLY A 137 13.00 -25.57 9.38
C GLY A 137 11.54 -26.03 9.37
N HIS A 138 10.62 -25.10 9.12
CA HIS A 138 9.19 -25.34 9.31
C HIS A 138 8.63 -26.47 8.42
N GLU A 139 9.14 -26.61 7.19
CA GLU A 139 8.65 -27.61 6.23
C GLU A 139 9.05 -29.04 6.63
N GLU A 140 10.28 -29.26 7.08
CA GLU A 140 10.72 -30.59 7.47
C GLU A 140 10.14 -31.01 8.83
N ILE A 141 9.89 -30.05 9.74
CA ILE A 141 9.12 -30.31 10.98
C ILE A 141 7.69 -30.75 10.63
N ALA A 142 7.02 -30.05 9.69
CA ALA A 142 5.65 -30.38 9.29
C ALA A 142 5.57 -31.76 8.62
N GLN A 143 6.52 -32.08 7.74
CA GLN A 143 6.60 -33.40 7.08
C GLN A 143 6.84 -34.53 8.09
N ARG A 144 7.71 -34.32 9.09
CA ARG A 144 8.01 -35.35 10.11
C ARG A 144 6.94 -35.47 11.19
N ALA A 145 6.18 -34.42 11.44
CA ALA A 145 5.06 -34.42 12.39
C ALA A 145 3.77 -35.06 11.82
N ASN A 146 3.76 -35.50 10.55
CA ASN A 146 2.54 -35.91 9.84
C ASN A 146 1.43 -34.85 9.93
N ALA A 147 1.80 -33.56 9.85
CA ALA A 147 0.82 -32.48 9.81
C ALA A 147 0.17 -32.45 8.40
N PRO A 148 -1.17 -32.37 8.28
CA PRO A 148 -1.87 -32.36 7.00
C PRO A 148 -1.61 -31.10 6.17
#